data_AF-A0A9E7RUM5-F1
#
_entry.id   AF-A0A9E7RUM5-F1
#
_cell.length_a   1.000
_cell.length_b   1.000
_cell.length_c   1.000
_cell.angle_alpha   90.00
_cell.angle_beta   90.00
_cell.angle_gamma   90.00
#
_symmetry.space_group_name_H-M   'P 1'
#
loop_
_entity.id
_entity.type
_entity.pdbx_description
1 polymer ?
#
loop_
_entity_poly.entity_id
_entity_poly.type
_entity_poly.pdbx_seq_one_letter_code
_entity_poly.pdbx_strand_id
1 'polypeptide(L)' 'MNRLRTGSLTALIISAIGIIYALIMDPAPWVVYGVAIFLIPLFILSVGILSMAEPEEEEADERVNEPFIGY' A
#
# COMPACT_ATOMS: atom_id res chain seq x y z
N MET A 1 11.86 -6.54 9.29
CA MET A 1 10.81 -6.09 8.34
C MET A 1 11.46 -5.71 7.04
N ASN A 2 10.97 -6.26 5.92
CA ASN A 2 11.48 -5.95 4.58
C ASN A 2 11.37 -4.44 4.31
N ARG A 3 12.31 -3.85 3.55
CA ARG A 3 12.35 -2.39 3.29
C ARG A 3 11.05 -1.89 2.68
N LEU A 4 10.45 -2.71 1.80
CA LEU A 4 9.14 -2.46 1.20
C LEU A 4 8.01 -2.40 2.24
N ARG A 5 8.03 -3.31 3.22
CA ARG A 5 7.03 -3.39 4.29
C ARG A 5 7.11 -2.17 5.20
N THR A 6 8.32 -1.75 5.56
CA THR A 6 8.53 -0.53 6.35
C THR A 6 8.06 0.72 5.59
N GLY A 7 8.43 0.85 4.30
CA GLY A 7 7.99 1.97 3.47
C GLY A 7 6.46 2.03 3.31
N SER A 8 5.82 0.88 3.10
CA SER A 8 4.37 0.78 2.99
C SER A 8 3.66 1.15 4.30
N LEU A 9 4.21 0.75 5.44
CA LEU A 9 3.68 1.14 6.75
C LEU A 9 3.79 2.65 6.98
N THR A 10 4.92 3.26 6.63
CA THR A 10 5.10 4.71 6.73
C THR A 10 4.13 5.46 5.82
N ALA A 11 3.97 5.02 4.57
CA ALA A 11 3.01 5.59 3.62
C ALA A 11 1.56 5.46 4.09
N LEU A 12 1.21 4.32 4.71
CA LEU A 12 -0.11 4.10 5.30
C LEU A 12 -0.40 5.10 6.41
N ILE A 13 0.55 5.32 7.34
CA ILE A 13 0.36 6.24 8.47
C ILE A 13 0.21 7.68 7.98
N ILE A 14 1.07 8.12 7.05
CA ILE A 14 1.03 9.49 6.52
C ILE A 14 -0.28 9.75 5.79
N SER A 15 -0.70 8.82 4.93
CA SER A 15 -1.97 8.95 4.20
C SER A 15 -3.18 8.94 5.14
N ALA A 16 -3.19 8.08 6.15
CA ALA A 16 -4.25 8.05 7.16
C ALA A 16 -4.38 9.39 7.91
N ILE A 17 -3.26 9.95 8.38
CA ILE A 17 -3.26 11.25 9.08
C ILE A 17 -3.78 12.36 8.17
N GLY A 18 -3.34 12.41 6.91
CA GLY A 18 -3.79 13.44 5.97
C GLY A 18 -5.28 13.35 5.64
N ILE A 19 -5.82 12.12 5.52
CA ILE A 19 -7.27 11.90 5.34
C ILE A 19 -8.04 12.35 6.58
N ILE A 20 -7.60 11.96 7.78
CA ILE A 20 -8.24 12.36 9.04
C ILE A 20 -8.21 13.89 9.20
N TYR A 21 -7.09 14.53 8.87
CA TYR A 21 -6.98 15.99 8.86
C TYR A 21 -8.03 16.65 7.96
N ALA A 22 -8.17 16.17 6.71
CA ALA A 22 -9.16 16.72 5.78
C ALA A 22 -10.61 16.51 6.23
N LEU A 23 -10.89 15.46 7.01
CA LEU A 23 -12.22 15.18 7.55
C LEU A 23 -12.59 16.02 8.78
N ILE A 24 -11.62 16.33 9.65
CA ILE A 24 -11.87 16.98 10.95
C ILE A 24 -11.70 18.50 10.87
N MET A 25 -10.70 18.97 10.12
CA MET A 25 -10.25 20.37 10.19
C MET A 25 -10.89 21.29 9.14
N ASP A 26 -11.77 20.75 8.28
CA ASP A 26 -12.46 21.46 7.19
C ASP A 26 -11.55 22.44 6.41
N PRO A 27 -10.42 21.96 5.85
CA PRO A 27 -9.51 22.81 5.09
C PRO A 27 -10.15 23.26 3.76
N ALA A 28 -9.53 24.24 3.10
CA ALA A 28 -10.03 24.76 1.83
C ALA A 28 -10.28 23.63 0.79
N PRO A 29 -11.32 23.73 -0.07
CA PRO A 29 -11.73 22.63 -0.95
C PRO A 29 -10.62 22.05 -1.83
N TRP A 30 -9.71 22.88 -2.32
CA TRP A 30 -8.57 22.43 -3.12
C TRP A 30 -7.61 21.51 -2.34
N VAL A 31 -7.49 21.70 -1.03
CA VAL A 31 -6.71 20.82 -0.13
C VAL A 31 -7.41 19.47 -0.01
N VAL A 32 -8.73 19.47 0.20
CA VAL A 32 -9.54 18.25 0.27
C VAL A 32 -9.40 17.45 -1.03
N TYR A 33 -9.47 18.10 -2.19
CA TYR A 33 -9.25 17.44 -3.47
C TYR A 33 -7.84 16.89 -3.63
N GLY A 34 -6.81 17.63 -3.18
CA GLY A 34 -5.44 17.12 -3.17
C GLY A 34 -5.30 15.87 -2.31
N VAL A 35 -5.84 15.89 -1.08
CA VAL A 35 -5.86 14.72 -0.19
C VAL A 35 -6.59 13.55 -0.83
N ALA A 36 -7.75 13.79 -1.45
CA ALA A 36 -8.55 12.75 -2.09
C ALA A 36 -7.82 12.10 -3.29
N ILE A 37 -7.18 12.91 -4.13
CA ILE A 37 -6.50 12.42 -5.34
C ILE A 37 -5.22 11.66 -5.02
N PHE A 38 -4.46 12.08 -4.00
CA PHE A 38 -3.15 11.49 -3.71
C PHE A 38 -3.15 10.54 -2.52
N LEU A 39 -3.76 10.93 -1.39
CA LEU A 39 -3.63 10.17 -0.15
C LEU A 39 -4.61 8.99 -0.08
N ILE A 40 -5.80 9.08 -0.66
CA ILE A 40 -6.72 7.92 -0.70
C ILE A 40 -6.12 6.77 -1.54
N PRO A 41 -5.62 6.97 -2.77
CA PRO A 41 -4.97 5.88 -3.50
C PRO A 41 -3.72 5.35 -2.80
N LEU A 42 -2.90 6.24 -2.22
CA LEU A 42 -1.71 5.82 -1.47
C LEU A 42 -2.07 4.96 -0.25
N PHE A 43 -3.14 5.32 0.46
CA PHE A 43 -3.65 4.54 1.58
C PHE A 43 -4.05 3.13 1.14
N ILE A 44 -4.89 3.02 0.11
CA ILE A 44 -5.38 1.73 -0.42
C ILE A 44 -4.20 0.86 -0.89
N LEU A 45 -3.26 1.44 -1.64
CA LEU A 45 -2.08 0.72 -2.14
C LEU A 45 -1.20 0.23 -0.99
N SER A 46 -0.99 1.07 0.04
CA SER A 46 -0.19 0.71 1.21
C SER A 46 -0.81 -0.45 1.99
N VAL A 47 -2.14 -0.45 2.17
CA VAL A 47 -2.86 -1.60 2.75
C VAL A 47 -2.67 -2.84 1.90
N GLY A 48 -2.85 -2.72 0.57
CA GLY A 48 -2.69 -3.82 -0.37
C GLY A 48 -1.32 -4.50 -0.24
N ILE A 49 -0.24 -3.71 -0.27
CA ILE A 49 1.14 -4.22 -0.14
C ILE A 49 1.38 -4.86 1.23
N LEU A 50 0.87 -4.27 2.31
CA LEU A 50 1.01 -4.84 3.65
C LEU A 50 0.21 -6.14 3.85
N SER A 51 -0.89 -6.29 3.10
CA SER A 51 -1.75 -7.47 3.12
C SER A 51 -1.34 -8.58 2.16
N MET A 52 -0.37 -8.32 1.27
CA MET A 52 0.15 -9.36 0.38
C MET A 52 0.77 -10.49 1.21
N ALA A 53 0.40 -11.72 0.87
CA ALA A 53 1.04 -12.91 1.40
C ALA A 53 2.51 -12.92 0.94
N GLU A 54 3.42 -13.08 1.89
CA GLU A 54 4.82 -13.35 1.59
C GLU A 54 4.90 -14.83 1.17
N PRO A 55 5.41 -15.16 -0.02
CA PRO A 55 5.51 -16.56 -0.45
C PRO A 55 6.42 -17.31 0.51
N GLU A 56 6.01 -18.51 0.91
CA GLU A 56 6.87 -19.40 1.70
C GLU A 56 8.10 -19.80 0.88
N GLU A 57 9.26 -19.99 1.52
CA GLU A 57 10.53 -20.25 0.81
C GLU A 57 10.44 -21.48 -0.12
N GLU A 58 9.64 -22.49 0.25
CA GLU A 58 9.36 -23.67 -0.59
C GLU A 58 8.55 -23.32 -1.86
N GLU A 59 7.53 -22.46 -1.77
CA GLU A 59 6.74 -22.06 -2.94
C GLU A 59 7.54 -21.15 -3.89
N ALA A 60 8.53 -20.41 -3.37
CA ALA A 60 9.37 -19.53 -4.18
C ALA A 60 10.30 -20.33 -5.11
N ASP A 61 10.90 -21.40 -4.61
CA ASP A 61 11.75 -22.29 -5.40
C ASP A 61 10.96 -23.11 -6.42
N GLU A 62 9.75 -23.58 -6.06
CA GLU A 62 8.82 -24.21 -7.00
C GLU A 62 8.42 -23.25 -8.11
N ARG A 63 7.98 -22.02 -7.82
CA ARG A 63 7.57 -21.06 -8.88
C ARG A 63 8.70 -20.64 -9.84
N VAL A 64 9.96 -20.77 -9.43
CA VAL A 64 11.13 -20.47 -10.28
C VAL A 64 11.57 -21.70 -11.10
N ASN A 65 11.47 -22.90 -10.52
CA ASN A 65 11.93 -24.14 -11.15
C ASN A 65 10.82 -24.99 -11.75
N GLU A 66 9.56 -24.63 -11.56
CA GLU A 66 8.44 -25.26 -12.24
C GLU A 66 8.65 -25.00 -13.74
N PRO A 67 8.88 -26.05 -14.55
CA PRO A 67 8.96 -25.87 -15.98
C PRO A 67 7.65 -25.20 -16.38
N PHE A 68 7.69 -24.08 -17.10
CA PHE A 68 6.48 -23.42 -17.57
C PHE A 68 5.69 -24.41 -18.44
N ILE A 69 4.81 -25.21 -17.83
CA ILE A 69 3.83 -26.01 -18.54
C ILE A 69 2.68 -25.04 -18.82
N GLY A 70 2.99 -24.04 -19.64
CA GLY A 70 2.00 -23.22 -20.32
C GLY A 70 1.41 -24.03 -21.46
N TYR A 71 0.56 -25.01 -21.11
CA TYR A 71 -0.05 -26.01 -22.00
C TYR A 71 0.90 -26.98 -22.69
#